data_AF-A0A522PKE5-F1
#
_entry.id   AF-A0A522PKE5-F1
#
_cell.length_a   1.000
_cell.length_b   1.000
_cell.length_c   1.000
_cell.angle_alpha   90.00
_cell.angle_beta   90.00
_cell.angle_gamma   90.00
#
_symmetry.space_group_name_H-M   'P 1'
#
loop_
_entity.id
_entity.type
_entity.pdbx_description
1 polymer ?
#
loop_
_entity_poly.entity_id
_entity_poly.type
_entity_poly.pdbx_seq_one_letter_code
_entity_poly.pdbx_strand_id
1 'polypeptide(L)'
;ITASSMLSKDDVAKMVREAQEHAEEDRQRREQVETRNQADALAFQAERTLRDLGDKVGSEDKAETERRIEAVREALKGDDQDAIRSAASALAEQLQKVGTAAYQASGPEPGGADGDGTSGGPTDGATEEPAPEGAEDEAVEGEFKEV
;
A
#
# COMPACT_ATOMS: atom_id res chain seq x y z
N ILE A 1 -29.66 26.04 45.01
CA ILE A 1 -28.73 25.30 44.12
C ILE A 1 -28.78 25.98 42.75
N THR A 2 -27.63 26.48 42.31
CA THR A 2 -27.14 26.62 40.93
C THR A 2 -28.15 26.52 39.77
N ALA A 3 -28.53 27.65 39.15
CA ALA A 3 -29.41 27.67 37.97
C ALA A 3 -29.29 28.93 37.07
N SER A 4 -28.08 29.44 36.80
CA SER A 4 -27.87 30.54 35.82
C SER A 4 -26.55 30.43 35.03
N SER A 5 -25.91 29.26 35.03
CA SER A 5 -24.62 29.00 34.36
C SER A 5 -24.78 28.17 33.07
N MET A 6 -25.93 28.29 32.41
CA MET A 6 -26.13 27.76 31.06
C MET A 6 -25.80 28.87 30.08
N LEU A 7 -24.91 28.58 29.11
CA LEU A 7 -24.42 29.51 28.11
C LEU A 7 -25.52 30.37 27.48
N SER A 8 -25.21 31.63 27.15
CA SER A 8 -26.08 32.42 26.27
C SER A 8 -26.09 31.83 24.86
N LYS A 9 -27.11 32.17 24.07
CA LYS A 9 -27.18 31.72 22.66
C LYS A 9 -25.98 32.17 21.83
N ASP A 10 -25.43 33.34 22.15
CA ASP A 10 -24.24 33.88 21.49
C ASP A 10 -22.96 33.12 21.89
N ASP A 11 -22.85 32.72 23.17
CA ASP A 11 -21.76 31.83 23.62
C ASP A 11 -21.85 30.45 22.96
N VAL A 12 -23.07 29.90 22.79
CA VAL A 12 -23.27 28.62 22.07
C VAL A 12 -22.87 28.76 20.61
N ALA A 13 -23.30 29.83 19.92
CA ALA A 13 -22.95 30.07 18.53
C ALA A 13 -21.43 30.25 18.35
N LYS A 14 -20.78 30.94 19.29
CA LYS A 14 -19.32 31.09 19.33
C LYS A 14 -18.61 29.75 19.54
N MET A 15 -19.00 28.96 20.54
CA MET A 15 -18.41 27.64 20.79
C MET A 15 -18.62 26.66 19.63
N VAL A 16 -19.76 26.74 18.92
CA VAL A 16 -19.99 25.93 17.72
C VAL A 16 -19.04 26.31 16.59
N ARG A 17 -18.79 27.61 16.35
CA ARG A 17 -17.81 28.05 15.37
C ARG A 17 -16.38 27.63 15.76
N GLU A 18 -15.97 27.88 17.00
CA GLU A 18 -14.64 27.48 17.50
C GLU A 18 -14.42 25.96 17.37
N ALA A 19 -15.45 25.15 17.67
CA ALA A 19 -15.41 23.70 17.48
C ALA A 19 -15.33 23.27 16.01
N GLN A 20 -15.96 24.00 15.09
CA GLN A 20 -15.87 23.75 13.65
C GLN A 20 -14.48 24.10 13.10
N GLU A 21 -13.95 25.27 13.47
CA GLU A 21 -12.62 25.73 13.06
C GLU A 21 -11.53 24.73 13.53
N HIS A 22 -11.56 24.30 14.79
CA HIS A 22 -10.62 23.28 15.28
C HIS A 22 -10.80 21.90 14.63
N ALA A 23 -12.03 21.49 14.30
CA ALA A 23 -12.26 20.23 13.58
C ALA A 23 -11.68 20.28 12.15
N GLU A 24 -11.72 21.43 11.47
CA GLU A 24 -11.10 21.63 10.16
C GLU A 24 -9.56 21.69 10.25
N GLU A 25 -8.99 22.33 11.28
CA GLU A 25 -7.55 22.32 11.56
C GLU A 25 -7.02 20.90 11.82
N ASP A 26 -7.70 20.13 12.67
CA ASP A 26 -7.31 18.75 13.01
C ASP A 26 -7.41 17.81 11.80
N ARG A 27 -8.45 18.00 10.98
CA ARG A 27 -8.58 17.28 9.71
C ARG A 27 -7.43 17.59 8.76
N GLN A 28 -7.09 18.87 8.56
CA GLN A 28 -5.97 19.27 7.71
C GLN A 28 -4.64 18.71 8.23
N ARG A 29 -4.37 18.82 9.54
CA ARG A 29 -3.16 18.22 10.16
C ARG A 29 -3.08 16.71 9.94
N ARG A 30 -4.21 16.00 10.03
CA ARG A 30 -4.26 14.56 9.75
C ARG A 30 -3.97 14.24 8.29
N GLU A 31 -4.61 14.93 7.35
CA GLU A 31 -4.39 14.74 5.90
C GLU A 31 -2.93 15.05 5.50
N GLN A 32 -2.29 16.03 6.13
CA GLN A 32 -0.86 16.35 5.96
C GLN A 32 0.05 15.21 6.43
N VAL A 33 -0.16 14.69 7.66
CA VAL A 33 0.61 13.58 8.22
C VAL A 33 0.42 12.30 7.40
N GLU A 34 -0.80 12.02 6.96
CA GLU A 34 -1.11 10.88 6.09
C GLU A 34 -0.39 10.97 4.75
N THR A 35 -0.42 12.14 4.10
CA THR A 35 0.31 12.41 2.84
C THR A 35 1.82 12.17 3.01
N ARG A 36 2.42 12.67 4.11
CA ARG A 36 3.85 12.46 4.42
C ARG A 36 4.19 10.98 4.62
N ASN A 37 3.39 10.26 5.40
CA ASN A 37 3.61 8.84 5.67
C ASN A 37 3.47 7.98 4.40
N GLN A 38 2.51 8.29 3.53
CA GLN A 38 2.35 7.60 2.23
C GLN A 38 3.56 7.83 1.32
N ALA A 39 4.07 9.07 1.24
CA ALA A 39 5.24 9.40 0.43
C ALA A 39 6.54 8.76 0.96
N ASP A 40 6.75 8.72 2.28
CA ASP A 40 7.92 8.05 2.89
C ASP A 40 7.88 6.53 2.69
N ALA A 41 6.71 5.91 2.89
CA ALA A 41 6.51 4.49 2.63
C ALA A 41 6.77 4.13 1.16
N LEU A 42 6.34 4.99 0.22
CA LEU A 42 6.62 4.84 -1.21
C LEU A 42 8.13 4.96 -1.52
N ALA A 43 8.83 5.93 -0.92
CA ALA A 43 10.27 6.07 -1.06
C ALA A 43 11.04 4.84 -0.56
N PHE A 44 10.67 4.31 0.61
CA PHE A 44 11.25 3.07 1.14
C PHE A 44 10.94 1.85 0.26
N GLN A 45 9.70 1.72 -0.22
CA GLN A 45 9.33 0.65 -1.14
C GLN A 45 10.14 0.72 -2.44
N ALA A 46 10.33 1.92 -3.00
CA ALA A 46 11.13 2.14 -4.20
C ALA A 46 12.59 1.68 -4.02
N GLU A 47 13.23 2.06 -2.91
CA GLU A 47 14.58 1.60 -2.56
C GLU A 47 14.66 0.08 -2.40
N ARG A 48 13.60 -0.57 -1.91
CA ARG A 48 13.56 -2.02 -1.84
C ARG A 48 13.42 -2.62 -3.23
N THR A 49 12.49 -2.14 -4.05
CA THR A 49 12.31 -2.60 -5.44
C THR A 49 13.58 -2.47 -6.28
N LEU A 50 14.33 -1.38 -6.16
CA LEU A 50 15.62 -1.23 -6.87
C LEU A 50 16.68 -2.24 -6.39
N ARG A 51 16.70 -2.60 -5.10
CA ARG A 51 17.59 -3.65 -4.56
C ARG A 51 17.15 -5.04 -4.98
N ASP A 52 15.84 -5.31 -4.93
CA ASP A 52 15.23 -6.60 -5.27
C ASP A 52 15.37 -6.92 -6.77
N LEU A 53 15.28 -5.91 -7.64
CA LEU A 53 15.45 -6.05 -9.09
C LEU A 53 16.92 -6.00 -9.54
N GLY A 54 17.78 -5.26 -8.84
CA GLY A 54 19.22 -5.22 -9.10
C GLY A 54 19.57 -4.88 -10.55
N ASP A 55 20.29 -5.79 -11.21
CA ASP A 55 20.75 -5.64 -12.59
C ASP A 55 19.65 -5.86 -13.66
N LYS A 56 18.42 -6.23 -13.25
CA LYS A 56 17.27 -6.32 -14.16
C LYS A 56 16.69 -4.94 -14.54
N VAL A 57 17.12 -3.87 -13.86
CA VAL A 57 16.74 -2.49 -14.18
C VAL A 57 17.84 -1.84 -15.00
N GLY A 58 17.49 -1.24 -16.15
CA GLY A 58 18.44 -0.49 -16.95
C GLY A 58 19.07 0.67 -16.17
N SER A 59 20.36 0.95 -16.39
CA SER A 59 21.13 1.94 -15.62
C SER A 59 20.50 3.33 -15.60
N GLU A 60 19.86 3.73 -16.69
CA GLU A 60 19.12 4.99 -16.81
C GLU A 60 17.87 5.02 -15.93
N ASP A 61 17.06 3.97 -15.97
CA ASP A 61 15.85 3.84 -15.15
C ASP A 61 16.16 3.70 -13.67
N LYS A 62 17.27 3.04 -13.32
CA LYS A 62 17.78 2.98 -11.94
C LYS A 62 18.16 4.37 -11.44
N ALA A 63 19.01 5.09 -12.17
CA ALA A 63 19.45 6.43 -11.78
C ALA A 63 18.28 7.44 -11.71
N GLU A 64 17.30 7.33 -12.61
CA GLU A 64 16.11 8.19 -12.57
C GLU A 64 15.19 7.86 -11.38
N THR A 65 15.09 6.59 -10.99
CA THR A 65 14.34 6.19 -9.79
C THR A 65 15.05 6.67 -8.52
N GLU A 66 16.37 6.54 -8.44
CA GLU A 66 17.19 7.04 -7.32
C GLU A 66 17.00 8.55 -7.12
N ARG A 67 17.04 9.35 -8.19
CA ARG A 67 16.73 10.80 -8.13
C ARG A 67 15.33 11.10 -7.62
N ARG A 68 14.32 10.30 -8.00
CA ARG A 68 12.93 10.50 -7.57
C ARG A 68 12.72 10.13 -6.10
N ILE A 69 13.44 9.12 -5.60
CA ILE A 69 13.51 8.79 -4.17
C ILE A 69 14.12 9.97 -3.39
N GLU A 70 15.22 10.55 -3.88
CA GLU A 70 15.84 11.74 -3.29
C GLU A 70 14.90 12.96 -3.32
N ALA A 71 14.18 13.19 -4.44
CA ALA A 71 13.22 14.29 -4.55
C ALA A 71 12.05 14.15 -3.57
N VAL A 72 11.51 12.95 -3.37
CA VAL A 72 10.48 12.68 -2.33
C VAL A 72 11.04 12.96 -0.94
N ARG A 73 12.26 12.48 -0.64
CA ARG A 73 12.92 12.72 0.66
C ARG A 73 13.23 14.19 0.91
N GLU A 74 13.55 14.96 -0.12
CA GLU A 74 13.77 16.41 0.02
C GLU A 74 12.44 17.14 0.25
N ALA A 75 11.39 16.82 -0.49
CA ALA A 75 10.05 17.37 -0.28
C ALA A 75 9.53 17.07 1.14
N LEU A 76 9.81 15.88 1.67
CA LEU A 76 9.49 15.46 3.05
C LEU A 76 10.26 16.20 4.15
N LYS A 77 11.28 17.01 3.83
CA LYS A 77 11.92 17.94 4.79
C LYS A 77 11.17 19.27 4.90
N GLY A 78 10.41 19.65 3.89
CA GLY A 78 9.54 20.83 3.89
C GLY A 78 8.12 20.51 4.36
N ASP A 79 7.21 21.49 4.28
CA ASP A 79 5.79 21.35 4.63
C ASP A 79 4.83 21.58 3.45
N ASP A 80 5.38 21.72 2.23
CA ASP A 80 4.61 21.85 0.99
C ASP A 80 3.99 20.50 0.60
N GLN A 81 2.68 20.37 0.86
CA GLN A 81 1.90 19.17 0.58
C GLN A 81 1.79 18.86 -0.91
N ASP A 82 1.76 19.88 -1.77
CA ASP A 82 1.60 19.67 -3.20
C ASP A 82 2.94 19.29 -3.84
N ALA A 83 4.07 19.80 -3.33
CA ALA A 83 5.40 19.29 -3.65
C ALA A 83 5.56 17.81 -3.23
N ILE A 84 5.14 17.44 -2.02
CA ILE A 84 5.21 16.04 -1.53
C ILE A 84 4.35 15.11 -2.41
N ARG A 85 3.09 15.49 -2.71
CA ARG A 85 2.20 14.73 -3.59
C ARG A 85 2.76 14.60 -5.01
N SER A 86 3.26 15.70 -5.58
CA SER A 86 3.83 15.72 -6.93
C SER A 86 5.06 14.81 -7.03
N ALA A 87 5.99 14.89 -6.07
CA ALA A 87 7.15 14.02 -6.00
C ALA A 87 6.75 12.55 -5.81
N ALA A 88 5.78 12.25 -4.95
CA ALA A 88 5.29 10.88 -4.74
C ALA A 88 4.62 10.30 -5.99
N SER A 89 3.78 11.06 -6.69
CA SER A 89 3.19 10.65 -7.98
C SER A 89 4.28 10.40 -9.03
N ALA A 90 5.25 11.30 -9.15
CA ALA A 90 6.38 11.13 -10.08
C ALA A 90 7.22 9.89 -9.78
N LEU A 91 7.41 9.53 -8.50
CA LEU A 91 8.07 8.29 -8.10
C LEU A 91 7.21 7.06 -8.42
N ALA A 92 5.91 7.11 -8.16
CA ALA A 92 4.99 6.01 -8.46
C ALA A 92 4.95 5.70 -9.97
N GLU A 93 4.89 6.72 -10.82
CA GLU A 93 4.96 6.57 -12.29
C GLU A 93 6.27 5.89 -12.74
N GLN A 94 7.41 6.31 -12.19
CA GLN A 94 8.70 5.69 -12.51
C GLN A 94 8.78 4.23 -12.02
N LEU A 95 8.20 3.90 -10.86
CA LEU A 95 8.10 2.51 -10.40
C LEU A 95 7.24 1.64 -11.30
N GLN A 96 6.14 2.17 -11.85
CA GLN A 96 5.34 1.44 -12.85
C GLN A 96 6.15 1.17 -14.13
N LYS A 97 6.91 2.16 -14.60
CA LYS A 97 7.84 2.00 -15.74
C LYS A 97 8.90 0.92 -15.46
N VAL A 98 9.58 1.00 -14.32
CA VAL A 98 10.62 0.03 -13.88
C VAL A 98 10.05 -1.38 -13.75
N GLY A 99 8.89 -1.54 -13.10
CA GLY A 99 8.23 -2.83 -12.96
C GLY A 99 7.88 -3.43 -14.33
N THR A 100 7.32 -2.61 -15.23
CA THR A 100 6.96 -3.03 -16.59
C THR A 100 8.20 -3.46 -17.39
N ALA A 101 9.30 -2.69 -17.32
CA ALA A 101 10.56 -3.02 -17.97
C ALA A 101 11.18 -4.32 -17.42
N ALA A 102 11.16 -4.52 -16.10
CA ALA A 102 11.69 -5.72 -15.46
C ALA A 102 10.88 -6.99 -15.79
N TYR A 103 9.54 -6.89 -15.90
CA TYR A 103 8.70 -7.99 -16.38
C TYR A 103 8.94 -8.31 -17.86
N GLN A 104 9.10 -7.29 -18.72
CA GLN A 104 9.43 -7.51 -20.15
C GLN A 104 10.83 -8.10 -20.36
N ALA A 105 11.81 -7.70 -19.55
CA ALA A 105 13.14 -8.32 -19.50
C ALA A 105 13.11 -9.76 -18.93
N SER A 106 12.05 -10.13 -18.22
CA SER A 106 11.80 -11.48 -17.68
C SER A 106 10.74 -12.24 -18.51
N GLY A 107 10.74 -12.05 -19.83
CA GLY A 107 9.91 -12.83 -20.77
C GLY A 107 10.09 -14.34 -20.59
N PRO A 108 9.11 -15.17 -21.01
CA PRO A 108 8.86 -16.50 -20.47
C PRO A 108 10.10 -17.41 -20.46
N GLU A 109 10.64 -17.64 -19.25
CA GLU A 109 11.69 -18.63 -18.99
C GLU A 109 11.22 -20.04 -19.39
N PRO A 110 11.93 -20.74 -20.29
CA PRO A 110 11.60 -22.10 -20.65
C PRO A 110 12.13 -23.10 -19.60
N GLY A 111 11.33 -23.34 -18.56
CA GLY A 111 11.44 -24.53 -17.71
C GLY A 111 12.54 -24.51 -16.64
N GLY A 112 12.15 -24.24 -15.40
CA GLY A 112 12.93 -24.52 -14.19
C GLY A 112 12.16 -25.44 -13.24
N ALA A 113 12.10 -26.73 -13.55
CA ALA A 113 11.44 -27.74 -12.72
C ALA A 113 12.49 -28.67 -12.07
N ASP A 114 13.01 -28.26 -10.92
CA ASP A 114 13.70 -29.08 -9.93
C ASP A 114 13.68 -28.30 -8.58
N GLY A 115 13.27 -28.84 -7.42
CA GLY A 115 12.74 -30.18 -7.17
C GLY A 115 13.42 -30.96 -6.04
N ASP A 116 13.74 -30.35 -4.88
CA ASP A 116 14.07 -31.09 -3.65
C ASP A 116 13.92 -30.17 -2.40
N GLY A 117 13.37 -30.59 -1.26
CA GLY A 117 12.64 -31.82 -0.98
C GLY A 117 12.11 -31.88 0.47
N THR A 118 10.92 -32.44 0.67
CA THR A 118 10.52 -33.10 1.92
C THR A 118 9.38 -34.10 1.65
N SER A 119 9.76 -35.24 1.06
CA SER A 119 8.90 -36.43 1.00
C SER A 119 9.13 -37.26 2.28
N GLY A 120 8.06 -37.67 2.98
CA GLY A 120 8.21 -38.24 4.34
C GLY A 120 7.14 -39.23 4.85
N GLY A 121 6.03 -39.42 4.14
CA GLY A 121 5.11 -40.57 4.34
C GLY A 121 4.23 -40.58 5.62
N PRO A 122 3.20 -41.47 5.67
CA PRO A 122 2.12 -41.40 6.66
C PRO A 122 2.14 -42.53 7.71
N THR A 123 1.46 -42.32 8.84
CA THR A 123 0.98 -43.42 9.72
C THR A 123 -0.43 -43.15 10.25
N ASP A 124 -1.30 -44.12 9.98
CA ASP A 124 -2.73 -44.20 10.36
C ASP A 124 -2.94 -44.56 11.85
N GLY A 125 -4.12 -44.29 12.42
CA GLY A 125 -4.47 -44.67 13.79
C GLY A 125 -5.77 -44.07 14.34
N ALA A 126 -6.91 -44.69 14.03
CA ALA A 126 -8.27 -44.41 14.53
C ALA A 126 -8.39 -44.21 16.07
N THR A 127 -9.37 -43.49 16.64
CA THR A 127 -10.86 -43.64 16.61
C THR A 127 -11.45 -42.37 17.32
N GLU A 128 -12.68 -41.85 17.15
CA GLU A 128 -14.02 -42.36 16.78
C GLU A 128 -14.86 -41.32 15.97
N GLU A 129 -16.18 -41.52 15.88
CA GLU A 129 -17.24 -40.71 15.21
C GLU A 129 -18.33 -40.27 16.24
N PRO A 130 -19.52 -39.67 15.93
CA PRO A 130 -20.08 -39.22 14.63
C PRO A 130 -20.71 -37.78 14.55
N ALA A 131 -20.65 -37.18 13.35
CA ALA A 131 -21.72 -36.61 12.48
C ALA A 131 -22.93 -35.76 13.01
N PRO A 132 -23.76 -35.11 12.14
CA PRO A 132 -23.51 -34.40 10.84
C PRO A 132 -24.28 -33.04 10.68
N GLU A 133 -24.02 -32.28 9.59
CA GLU A 133 -24.98 -31.91 8.50
C GLU A 133 -24.53 -30.70 7.63
N GLY A 134 -24.82 -30.76 6.31
CA GLY A 134 -24.57 -29.71 5.29
C GLY A 134 -23.19 -29.81 4.61
N ALA A 135 -22.97 -30.52 3.50
CA ALA A 135 -23.56 -30.36 2.15
C ALA A 135 -23.38 -28.92 1.60
N GLU A 136 -22.81 -28.67 0.42
CA GLU A 136 -22.50 -29.54 -0.73
C GLU A 136 -21.31 -29.05 -1.58
N ASP A 137 -20.60 -29.99 -2.23
CA ASP A 137 -19.51 -29.75 -3.20
C ASP A 137 -20.02 -29.21 -4.54
N GLU A 138 -19.27 -28.32 -5.20
CA GLU A 138 -18.78 -28.60 -6.56
C GLU A 138 -17.58 -27.73 -6.95
N ALA A 139 -16.58 -28.33 -7.60
CA ALA A 139 -15.32 -27.68 -7.95
C ALA A 139 -15.10 -27.68 -9.47
N VAL A 140 -14.82 -26.49 -10.01
CA VAL A 140 -14.03 -26.23 -11.24
C VAL A 140 -14.44 -26.98 -12.52
N GLU A 141 -15.03 -26.24 -13.46
CA GLU A 141 -14.77 -26.48 -14.88
C GLU A 141 -14.62 -25.12 -15.61
N GLY A 142 -13.61 -25.01 -16.48
CA GLY A 142 -13.24 -23.75 -17.13
C GLY A 142 -13.74 -23.68 -18.56
N GLU A 143 -14.39 -22.57 -18.94
CA GLU A 143 -14.81 -22.34 -20.32
C GLU A 143 -13.75 -21.57 -21.11
N PHE A 144 -13.20 -22.24 -22.14
CA PHE A 144 -12.32 -21.64 -23.13
C PHE A 144 -13.11 -20.72 -24.06
N LYS A 145 -12.53 -19.58 -24.41
CA LYS A 145 -13.07 -18.66 -25.41
C LYS A 145 -12.68 -19.13 -26.81
N GLU A 146 -13.62 -19.72 -27.55
CA GLU A 146 -13.43 -20.04 -28.97
C GLU A 146 -13.60 -18.78 -29.87
N VAL A 147 -13.17 -18.91 -31.11
CA VAL A 147 -12.84 -17.89 -32.13
C VAL A 147 -14.06 -17.25 -32.79
#